data_AF-A0A2E8FFY3-F1
#
_entry.id   AF-A0A2E8FFY3-F1
#
_cell.length_a   1.000
_cell.length_b   1.000
_cell.length_c   1.000
_cell.angle_alpha   90.00
_cell.angle_beta   90.00
_cell.angle_gamma   90.00
#
_symmetry.space_group_name_H-M   'P 1'
#
loop_
_entity.id
_entity.type
_entity.pdbx_description
1 polymer ?
#
loop_
_entity_poly.entity_id
_entity_poly.type
_entity_poly.pdbx_seq_one_letter_code
_entity_poly.pdbx_strand_id
1 'polypeptide(L)'
;MKRLVVTTWLTCALLIFPGLIRGAEPALSPREQVEFFSSKVKPLLVKRCFKCHGDTKIKGGLHLNSRSGIMKGGDSGQAINLKR
;
A
#
# COMPACT_ATOMS: atom_id res chain seq x y z
N MET A 1 3.19 -10.02 -54.74
CA MET A 1 3.89 -8.98 -53.95
C MET A 1 3.12 -8.63 -52.67
N LYS A 2 2.73 -9.61 -51.84
CA LYS A 2 1.96 -9.38 -50.59
C LYS A 2 2.45 -10.20 -49.39
N ARG A 3 3.53 -10.98 -49.58
CA ARG A 3 4.11 -11.84 -48.54
C ARG A 3 5.21 -11.17 -47.71
N LEU A 4 5.67 -9.98 -48.13
CA LEU A 4 6.80 -9.29 -47.52
C LEU A 4 6.41 -8.27 -46.43
N VAL A 5 5.10 -7.98 -46.27
CA VAL A 5 4.63 -7.00 -45.26
C VAL A 5 4.25 -7.70 -43.94
N VAL A 6 3.99 -9.01 -43.95
CA VAL A 6 3.58 -9.77 -42.75
C VAL A 6 4.77 -10.10 -41.84
N THR A 7 5.96 -10.28 -42.39
CA THR A 7 7.17 -10.63 -41.63
C THR A 7 7.82 -9.43 -40.93
N THR A 8 7.55 -8.20 -41.37
CA THR A 8 8.13 -6.98 -40.75
C THR A 8 7.34 -6.50 -39.52
N TRP A 9 6.12 -6.99 -39.29
CA TRP A 9 5.32 -6.61 -38.12
C TRP A 9 5.64 -7.42 -36.86
N LEU A 10 6.33 -8.56 -36.98
CA LEU A 10 6.64 -9.44 -35.84
C LEU A 10 7.95 -9.10 -35.12
N THR A 11 8.84 -8.29 -35.70
CA THR A 11 10.12 -7.91 -35.07
C THR A 11 10.04 -6.62 -34.26
N CYS A 12 9.03 -5.76 -34.46
CA CYS A 12 8.86 -4.53 -33.69
C CYS A 12 8.07 -4.69 -32.38
N ALA A 13 7.30 -5.78 -32.21
CA ALA A 13 6.44 -5.96 -31.05
C ALA A 13 7.20 -6.34 -29.75
N LEU A 14 8.46 -6.79 -29.85
CA LEU A 14 9.24 -7.23 -28.69
C LEU A 14 10.01 -6.10 -27.97
N LEU A 15 10.12 -4.92 -28.58
CA LEU A 15 10.89 -3.78 -28.03
C LEU A 15 10.04 -2.71 -27.34
N ILE A 16 8.71 -2.84 -27.35
CA ILE A 16 7.79 -1.79 -26.84
C ILE A 16 7.17 -2.16 -25.47
N PHE A 17 7.34 -3.39 -24.97
CA PHE A 17 6.84 -3.81 -23.66
C PHE A 17 7.85 -4.66 -22.87
N PRO A 18 8.92 -4.08 -22.29
CA PRO A 18 9.79 -4.79 -21.34
C PRO A 18 9.11 -5.08 -19.99
N GLY A 19 7.83 -4.70 -19.81
CA GLY A 19 7.13 -4.75 -18.52
C GLY A 19 6.62 -6.12 -18.06
N LEU A 20 6.89 -7.22 -18.78
CA LEU A 20 6.27 -8.52 -18.48
C LEU A 20 7.00 -9.34 -17.40
N ILE A 21 8.20 -8.96 -16.97
CA ILE A 21 8.92 -9.60 -15.86
C ILE A 21 8.80 -8.74 -14.60
N ARG A 22 7.59 -8.61 -14.06
CA ARG A 22 7.43 -8.11 -12.69
C ARG A 22 7.53 -9.31 -11.75
N GLY A 23 8.77 -9.64 -11.37
CA GLY A 23 9.03 -10.65 -10.33
C GLY A 23 8.27 -10.28 -9.05
N ALA A 24 7.81 -11.29 -8.31
CA ALA A 24 7.18 -11.06 -7.02
C ALA A 24 8.16 -10.30 -6.12
N GLU A 25 7.79 -9.08 -5.74
CA GLU A 25 8.55 -8.27 -4.79
C GLU A 25 8.66 -9.06 -3.47
N PRO A 26 9.88 -9.30 -2.96
CA PRO A 26 10.05 -10.10 -1.75
C PRO A 26 9.30 -9.42 -0.61
N ALA A 27 8.36 -10.15 -0.01
CA ALA A 27 7.64 -9.67 1.16
C ALA A 27 8.63 -9.49 2.31
N LEU A 28 8.56 -8.33 2.99
CA LEU A 28 9.37 -8.05 4.17
C LEU A 28 9.15 -9.12 5.25
N SER A 29 10.21 -9.54 5.94
CA SER A 29 10.09 -10.37 7.12
C SER A 29 9.31 -9.64 8.23
N PRO A 30 8.72 -10.36 9.21
CA PRO A 30 7.99 -9.71 10.31
C PRO A 30 8.80 -8.64 11.05
N ARG A 31 10.10 -8.86 11.24
CA ARG A 31 10.99 -7.89 11.87
C ARG A 31 11.15 -6.63 11.02
N GLU A 32 11.38 -6.79 9.72
CA GLU A 32 11.52 -5.67 8.80
C GLU A 32 10.22 -4.85 8.69
N GLN A 33 9.05 -5.50 8.75
CA GLN A 33 7.76 -4.80 8.77
C GLN A 33 7.60 -3.93 10.02
N VAL A 34 8.01 -4.42 11.20
CA VAL A 34 7.95 -3.66 12.46
C VAL A 34 8.93 -2.48 12.43
N GLU A 35 10.14 -2.69 11.93
CA GLU A 35 11.13 -1.62 11.78
C GLU A 35 10.66 -0.55 10.78
N PHE A 36 10.10 -0.97 9.65
CA PHE A 36 9.52 -0.07 8.67
C PHE A 36 8.36 0.74 9.26
N PHE A 37 7.44 0.09 9.97
CA PHE A 37 6.34 0.79 10.63
C PHE A 37 6.86 1.82 11.65
N SER A 38 7.81 1.41 12.49
CA SER A 38 8.32 2.26 13.57
C SER A 38 9.14 3.45 13.06
N SER A 39 9.97 3.23 12.03
CA SER A 39 10.87 4.26 11.49
C SER A 39 10.25 5.14 10.40
N LYS A 40 9.29 4.62 9.62
CA LYS A 40 8.70 5.33 8.47
C LYS A 40 7.24 5.73 8.69
N VAL A 41 6.41 4.85 9.24
CA VAL A 41 4.95 5.06 9.31
C VAL A 41 4.55 5.82 10.57
N LYS A 42 4.95 5.35 11.76
CA LYS A 42 4.57 5.94 13.05
C LYS A 42 4.90 7.43 13.16
N PRO A 43 6.06 7.96 12.70
CA PRO A 43 6.35 9.39 12.77
C PRO A 43 5.34 10.25 11.99
N LEU A 44 4.85 9.74 10.85
CA LEU A 44 3.83 10.42 10.05
C LEU A 44 2.49 10.46 10.80
N LEU A 45 2.09 9.35 11.42
CA LEU A 45 0.87 9.27 12.22
C LEU A 45 0.93 10.22 13.43
N VAL A 46 2.06 10.28 14.12
CA VAL A 46 2.28 11.23 15.24
C VAL A 46 2.14 12.67 14.75
N LYS A 47 2.78 13.02 13.64
CA LYS A 47 2.81 14.40 13.14
C LYS A 47 1.47 14.86 12.54
N ARG A 48 0.70 13.95 11.93
CA ARG A 48 -0.46 14.31 11.10
C ARG A 48 -1.80 13.85 11.65
N CYS A 49 -1.84 12.76 12.41
CA CYS A 49 -3.09 12.09 12.77
C CYS A 49 -3.36 12.13 14.28
N PHE A 50 -2.35 11.86 15.12
CA PHE A 50 -2.54 11.67 16.56
C PHE A 50 -2.96 12.93 17.31
N LYS A 51 -2.78 14.12 16.73
CA LYS A 51 -3.35 15.37 17.27
C LYS A 51 -4.87 15.29 17.47
N CYS A 52 -5.57 14.52 16.63
CA CYS A 52 -7.03 14.37 16.67
C CYS A 52 -7.52 12.93 16.84
N HIS A 53 -6.66 11.92 16.63
CA HIS A 53 -7.01 10.50 16.69
C HIS A 53 -5.99 9.69 17.53
N GLY A 54 -5.44 10.34 18.55
CA GLY A 54 -4.49 9.77 19.51
C GLY A 54 -5.08 9.77 20.92
N ASP A 55 -4.25 9.89 21.96
CA ASP A 55 -4.71 9.82 23.35
C ASP A 55 -5.32 11.14 23.85
N THR A 56 -4.79 12.27 23.40
CA THR A 56 -5.18 13.59 23.94
C THR A 56 -6.53 14.07 23.44
N LYS A 57 -6.88 13.71 22.19
CA LYS A 57 -8.14 14.07 21.55
C LYS A 57 -8.52 12.98 20.57
N ILE A 58 -9.79 12.58 20.62
CA ILE A 58 -10.35 11.49 19.82
C ILE A 58 -11.58 12.03 19.09
N LYS A 59 -11.36 12.64 17.92
CA LYS A 59 -12.44 13.11 17.06
C LYS A 59 -13.10 11.90 16.39
N GLY A 60 -14.43 11.93 16.30
CA GLY A 60 -15.19 10.89 15.59
C GLY A 60 -14.98 9.48 16.16
N GLY A 61 -14.68 9.36 17.46
CA GLY A 61 -14.47 8.08 18.15
C GLY A 61 -13.27 7.24 17.68
N LEU A 62 -12.47 7.72 16.72
CA LEU A 62 -11.42 6.93 16.07
C LEU A 62 -10.06 7.06 16.78
N HIS A 63 -9.50 5.91 17.15
CA HIS A 63 -8.16 5.78 17.74
C HIS A 63 -7.18 5.11 16.76
N LEU A 64 -6.12 5.82 16.38
CA LEU A 64 -5.12 5.32 15.42
C LEU A 64 -3.79 4.90 16.06
N ASN A 65 -3.64 5.06 17.37
CA ASN A 65 -2.40 4.76 18.09
C ASN A 65 -2.33 3.34 18.66
N SER A 66 -3.41 2.57 18.55
CA SER A 66 -3.49 1.19 19.04
C SER A 66 -4.20 0.30 18.03
N ARG A 67 -3.77 -0.97 17.95
CA ARG A 67 -4.39 -1.96 17.08
C ARG A 67 -5.87 -2.15 17.40
N SER A 68 -6.22 -2.26 18.68
CA SER A 68 -7.60 -2.40 19.14
C SER A 68 -8.46 -1.21 18.76
N GLY A 69 -7.94 0.01 18.90
CA GLY A 69 -8.62 1.24 18.49
C GLY A 69 -8.94 1.27 16.99
N ILE A 70 -7.96 0.91 16.15
CA ILE A 70 -8.14 0.85 14.69
C ILE A 70 -9.19 -0.22 14.33
N MET A 71 -9.16 -1.38 14.98
CA MET A 71 -10.12 -2.46 14.73
C MET A 71 -11.55 -2.09 15.16
N LYS A 72 -11.70 -1.30 16.22
CA LYS A 72 -13.01 -0.81 16.67
C LYS A 72 -13.65 0.13 15.65
N GLY A 73 -12.84 0.93 14.95
CA GLY A 73 -13.32 1.97 14.06
C GLY A 73 -13.76 3.23 14.81
N GLY A 74 -14.46 4.12 14.11
CA GLY A 74 -14.98 5.36 14.67
C GLY A 74 -16.48 5.52 14.40
N ASP A 75 -16.99 6.74 14.62
CA ASP A 75 -18.41 7.07 14.44
C ASP A 75 -18.86 6.89 12.97
N SER A 76 -17.92 6.97 12.02
CA SER A 76 -18.15 6.70 10.60
C SER A 76 -18.10 5.20 10.24
N GLY A 77 -17.94 4.31 11.22
CA GLY A 77 -17.87 2.86 11.03
C GLY A 77 -16.44 2.31 10.99
N GLN A 78 -16.27 1.17 10.30
CA GLN A 78 -14.99 0.45 10.21
C GLN A 78 -13.90 1.31 9.55
N ALA A 79 -12.73 1.36 10.18
CA ALA A 79 -11.56 2.06 9.64
C ALA A 79 -10.70 1.19 8.71
N ILE A 80 -10.80 -0.14 8.83
CA ILE A 80 -10.03 -1.11 8.04
C ILE A 80 -10.95 -2.21 7.53
N ASN A 81 -10.70 -2.67 6.30
CA ASN A 81 -11.32 -3.86 5.75
C ASN A 81 -10.32 -5.03 5.86
N LEU A 82 -10.68 -6.07 6.61
CA LEU A 82 -9.82 -7.25 6.83
C LEU A 82 -10.00 -8.34 5.78
N LYS A 83 -10.97 -8.20 4.87
CA LYS A 83 -11.16 -9.10 3.73
C LYS A 83 -10.28 -8.59 2.59
N ARG A 84 -9.01 -8.96 2.62
CA ARG A 84 -8.07 -8.75 1.51
C ARG A 84 -7.85 -10.04 0.76
#